data_AF-A0A3D2N740-F1
#
_entry.id   AF-A0A3D2N740-F1
#
_cell.length_a   1.000
_cell.length_b   1.000
_cell.length_c   1.000
_cell.angle_alpha   90.00
_cell.angle_beta   90.00
_cell.angle_gamma   90.00
#
_symmetry.space_group_name_H-M   'P 1'
#
loop_
_entity.id
_entity.type
_entity.pdbx_description
1 polymer ?
#
loop_
_entity_poly.entity_id
_entity_poly.type
_entity_poly.pdbx_seq_one_letter_code
_entity_poly.pdbx_strand_id
1 'polypeptide(L)' 'MNEKRKLKREIKICRQTIEEIERKRSRSQSALVQAVLLQEEPDENDVEWFNKYTGEITACRNHMIELQKKLNSL' A
#
# COMPACT_ATOMS: atom_id res chain seq x y z
N MET A 1 10.00 4.37 27.73
CA MET A 1 10.13 5.47 26.73
C MET A 1 10.70 5.04 25.37
N ASN A 2 11.72 4.18 25.32
CA ASN A 2 12.38 3.78 24.06
C ASN A 2 11.43 3.04 23.09
N GLU A 3 10.62 2.12 23.60
CA GLU A 3 9.72 1.28 22.80
C GLU A 3 8.59 2.05 22.14
N LYS A 4 7.93 2.96 22.88
CA LYS A 4 6.95 3.90 22.34
C LYS A 4 7.50 4.73 21.17
N ARG A 5 8.77 5.16 21.27
CA ARG A 5 9.46 5.91 20.21
C ARG A 5 9.78 5.03 19.00
N LYS A 6 10.17 3.77 19.21
CA LYS A 6 10.42 2.79 18.14
C LYS A 6 9.14 2.53 17.34
N LEU A 7 8.03 2.20 18.02
CA LEU A 7 6.74 1.94 17.37
C LEU A 7 6.26 3.14 16.54
N LYS A 8 6.36 4.37 17.08
CA LYS A 8 6.01 5.59 16.32
C LYS A 8 6.88 5.77 15.07
N ARG A 9 8.16 5.41 15.13
CA ARG A 9 9.07 5.48 13.98
C ARG A 9 8.70 4.44 12.92
N GLU A 10 8.44 3.21 13.32
CA GLU A 10 8.04 2.14 12.40
C GLU A 10 6.70 2.46 11.72
N ILE A 11 5.72 2.96 12.47
CA ILE A 11 4.44 3.43 11.89
C ILE A 11 4.68 4.53 10.85
N LYS A 12 5.60 5.47 11.12
CA LYS A 12 5.96 6.50 10.14
C LYS A 12 6.57 5.89 8.87
N ILE A 13 7.45 4.91 9.01
CA ILE A 13 8.06 4.19 7.88
C ILE A 13 6.97 3.49 7.07
N CYS A 14 6.06 2.76 7.72
CA CYS A 14 4.94 2.10 7.03
C CYS A 14 4.11 3.09 6.19
N ARG A 15 3.80 4.28 6.74
CA ARG A 15 3.06 5.32 5.99
C ARG A 15 3.82 5.76 4.73
N GLN A 16 5.12 6.03 4.86
CA GLN A 16 5.97 6.42 3.73
C GLN A 16 6.05 5.31 2.68
N THR A 17 6.20 4.06 3.12
CA THR A 17 6.22 2.90 2.22
C THR A 17 4.88 2.73 1.49
N ILE A 18 3.75 2.89 2.17
CA ILE A 18 2.42 2.86 1.54
C ILE A 18 2.31 3.94 0.46
N GLU A 19 2.68 5.19 0.78
CA GLU A 19 2.64 6.30 -0.17
C GLU A 19 3.51 6.04 -1.41
N GLU A 20 4.71 5.47 -1.23
CA GLU A 20 5.59 5.11 -2.33
C GLU A 20 5.01 4.01 -3.23
N ILE A 21 4.40 2.98 -2.64
CA ILE A 21 3.78 1.90 -3.39
C ILE A 21 2.52 2.40 -4.12
N GLU A 22 1.72 3.26 -3.48
CA GLU A 22 0.55 3.89 -4.12
C GLU A 22 0.96 4.72 -5.34
N ARG A 23 2.07 5.45 -5.27
CA ARG A 23 2.63 6.16 -6.43
C ARG A 23 2.98 5.22 -7.57
N LYS A 24 3.60 4.07 -7.29
CA LYS A 24 3.94 3.06 -8.30
C LYS A 24 2.69 2.41 -8.91
N ARG A 25 1.69 2.09 -8.09
CA ARG A 25 0.41 1.53 -8.52
C ARG A 25 -0.40 2.47 -9.40
N SER A 26 -0.23 3.78 -9.26
CA SER A 26 -0.99 4.79 -10.00
C SER A 26 -0.99 4.57 -11.52
N ARG A 27 0.15 4.11 -12.09
CA ARG A 27 0.26 3.82 -13.52
C ARG A 27 -0.66 2.68 -13.95
N SER A 28 -0.54 1.52 -13.32
CA SER A 28 -1.37 0.36 -13.67
C SER A 28 -2.84 0.62 -13.34
N GLN A 29 -3.14 1.31 -12.24
CA GLN A 29 -4.50 1.74 -11.93
C GLN A 29 -5.11 2.61 -13.05
N SER A 30 -4.35 3.58 -13.58
CA SER A 30 -4.84 4.46 -14.65
C SER A 30 -5.09 3.70 -15.95
N ALA A 31 -4.19 2.78 -16.32
CA ALA A 31 -4.34 1.93 -17.49
C ALA A 31 -5.58 1.01 -17.38
N LEU A 32 -5.77 0.38 -16.21
CA LEU A 32 -6.95 -0.46 -15.95
C LEU A 32 -8.26 0.34 -16.01
N VAL A 33 -8.28 1.55 -15.44
CA VAL A 33 -9.46 2.44 -15.52
C VAL A 33 -9.75 2.83 -16.97
N GLN A 34 -8.73 3.12 -17.76
CA GLN A 34 -8.88 3.45 -19.18
C GLN A 34 -9.47 2.30 -19.97
N ALA A 35 -8.96 1.08 -19.81
CA ALA A 35 -9.48 -0.11 -20.48
C ALA A 35 -10.97 -0.33 -20.18
N VAL A 36 -11.36 -0.17 -18.89
CA VAL A 36 -12.77 -0.24 -18.48
C VAL A 36 -13.64 0.81 -19.18
N LEU A 37 -13.17 2.06 -19.26
CA LEU A 37 -13.91 3.16 -19.91
C LEU A 37 -14.06 2.95 -21.42
N LEU A 38 -13.07 2.33 -22.06
CA LEU A 38 -13.07 2.03 -23.49
C LEU A 38 -13.75 0.70 -23.83
N GLN A 39 -14.18 -0.06 -22.82
CA GLN A 39 -14.69 -1.43 -22.99
C GLN A 39 -13.68 -2.37 -23.66
N GLU A 40 -12.39 -2.12 -23.41
CA GLU A 40 -11.28 -2.93 -23.89
C GLU A 40 -10.84 -3.94 -22.82
N GLU A 41 -10.24 -5.04 -23.28
CA GLU A 41 -9.60 -5.99 -22.37
C GLU A 41 -8.32 -5.34 -21.79
N PRO A 42 -8.15 -5.34 -20.46
CA PRO A 42 -6.97 -4.73 -19.84
C PRO A 42 -5.70 -5.52 -20.14
N ASP A 43 -4.57 -4.83 -20.27
CA ASP A 43 -3.25 -5.45 -20.41
C ASP A 43 -2.91 -6.31 -19.18
N GLU A 44 -2.49 -7.56 -19.41
CA GLU A 44 -2.18 -8.51 -18.35
C GLU A 44 -1.08 -8.00 -17.39
N ASN A 45 -0.08 -7.28 -17.91
CA ASN A 45 0.98 -6.74 -17.06
C ASN A 45 0.43 -5.66 -16.14
N ASP A 46 -0.46 -4.79 -16.63
CA ASP A 46 -1.09 -3.77 -15.78
C ASP A 46 -1.97 -4.41 -14.69
N VAL A 47 -2.68 -5.50 -15.00
CA VAL A 47 -3.40 -6.30 -13.99
C VAL A 47 -2.44 -6.86 -12.94
N GLU A 48 -1.36 -7.51 -13.36
CA GLU A 48 -0.36 -8.08 -12.45
C GLU A 48 0.28 -7.01 -11.55
N TRP A 49 0.71 -5.89 -12.12
CA TRP A 49 1.31 -4.79 -11.35
C TRP A 49 0.33 -4.18 -10.37
N PHE A 50 -0.92 -3.96 -10.78
CA PHE A 50 -1.95 -3.47 -9.88
C PHE A 50 -2.18 -4.41 -8.69
N ASN A 51 -2.30 -5.71 -8.97
CA ASN A 51 -2.52 -6.72 -7.93
C ASN A 51 -1.32 -6.83 -6.98
N LYS A 52 -0.11 -6.85 -7.52
CA LYS A 52 1.13 -6.87 -6.73
C LYS A 52 1.20 -5.71 -5.75
N TYR A 53 1.08 -4.47 -6.25
CA TYR A 53 1.17 -3.29 -5.40
C TYR A 53 0.01 -3.19 -4.40
N THR A 54 -1.19 -3.63 -4.78
CA THR A 54 -2.34 -3.70 -3.87
C THR A 54 -2.09 -4.71 -2.74
N GLY A 55 -1.48 -5.85 -3.04
CA GLY A 55 -1.03 -6.82 -2.05
C GLY A 55 0.00 -6.24 -1.09
N GLU A 56 1.05 -5.58 -1.61
CA GLU A 56 2.10 -4.95 -0.80
C GLU A 56 1.53 -3.84 0.11
N ILE A 57 0.64 -2.99 -0.40
CA ILE A 57 -0.06 -1.95 0.39
C ILE A 57 -0.87 -2.59 1.51
N THR A 58 -1.62 -3.66 1.21
CA THR A 58 -2.45 -4.36 2.20
C THR A 58 -1.59 -4.96 3.31
N ALA A 59 -0.50 -5.62 2.96
CA ALA A 59 0.43 -6.18 3.93
C ALA A 59 1.03 -5.08 4.83
N CYS A 60 1.46 -3.96 4.25
CA CYS A 60 2.03 -2.84 5.00
C CYS A 60 0.99 -2.17 5.92
N ARG A 61 -0.26 -1.98 5.45
CA ARG A 61 -1.36 -1.45 6.25
C ARG A 61 -1.69 -2.36 7.43
N ASN A 62 -1.76 -3.67 7.22
CA ASN A 62 -2.00 -4.64 8.29
C ASN A 62 -0.88 -4.58 9.34
N HIS A 63 0.38 -4.54 8.91
CA HIS A 63 1.51 -4.37 9.82
C HIS A 63 1.42 -3.07 10.62
N MET A 64 1.09 -1.94 9.97
CA MET A 64 0.91 -0.65 10.63
C MET A 64 -0.22 -0.68 11.68
N ILE A 65 -1.34 -1.35 11.38
CA ILE A 65 -2.46 -1.52 12.33
C ILE A 65 -2.00 -2.28 13.57
N GLU A 66 -1.22 -3.35 13.42
CA GLU A 66 -0.68 -4.10 14.55
C GLU A 66 0.30 -3.27 15.39
N LEU A 67 1.16 -2.48 14.76
CA LEU A 67 2.04 -1.54 15.46
C LEU A 67 1.23 -0.49 16.24
N GLN A 68 0.15 0.02 15.66
CA GLN A 68 -0.72 0.99 16.30
C GLN A 68 -1.45 0.39 17.50
N LYS A 69 -1.93 -0.86 17.41
CA LYS A 69 -2.51 -1.58 18.54
C LYS A 69 -1.51 -1.72 19.68
N LYS A 70 -0.29 -2.19 19.38
CA LYS A 70 0.80 -2.29 20.36
C LYS A 70 1.10 -0.95 21.03
N LEU A 71 1.16 0.12 20.25
CA LEU A 71 1.42 1.47 20.74
C LEU A 71 0.31 1.99 21.68
N ASN A 72 -0.94 1.63 21.40
CA ASN A 72 -2.09 2.04 22.21
C ASN A 72 -2.20 1.24 23.52
N SER A 73 -1.68 0.02 23.55
CA SER A 73 -1.61 -0.82 24.74
C SER A 73 -0.42 -0.50 25.67
N LEU A 74 0.39 0.52 25.35
CA LEU A 74 1.55 1.00 26.13
C LEU A 74 1.27 2.34 26.83
#